data_AF-A0A9Q0CE08-F1
#
_entry.id   AF-A0A9Q0CE08-F1
#
_cell.length_a   1.000
_cell.length_b   1.000
_cell.length_c   1.000
_cell.angle_alpha   90.00
_cell.angle_beta   90.00
_cell.angle_gamma   90.00
#
_symmetry.space_group_name_H-M   'P 1'
#
loop_
_entity.id
_entity.type
_entity.pdbx_description
1 polymer ?
#
loop_
_entity_poly.entity_id
_entity_poly.type
_entity_poly.pdbx_seq_one_letter_code
_entity_poly.pdbx_strand_id
1 'polypeptide(L)'
;MQRRFVSSYDRWIQGQKSDLTKLLRAAAAPDATEMELRSIIGQCMKLYEDYSEQRKLLAREDGPTFFSPPWCTSFENSVLWMGGCRPSLGIRLLYSLTGCEMEAHLEEFLQGQRGPTNVGMMALSTGQLHLVNDLHQRTLRAEDWLSSRLATLHEDLADKPLLPIIRELQRMRRESTSSDAVASSSSNPPLVDGPGSCDDARKSEEVAAAMQTYADGLAKLMEEADVLRLATARTLVTEILNPRQGVELLITAKELHLSLHTWGVERDHQHGRG
;
A
#
# COMPACT_ATOMS: atom_id res chain seq x y z
N MET A 1 -18.34 -1.61 -10.04
CA MET A 1 -17.44 -1.48 -8.88
C MET A 1 -16.03 -1.05 -9.31
N GLN A 2 -15.33 -1.84 -10.13
CA GLN A 2 -13.94 -1.62 -10.54
C GLN A 2 -13.60 -0.24 -11.14
N ARG A 3 -14.52 0.40 -11.90
CA ARG A 3 -14.29 1.74 -12.48
C ARG A 3 -14.01 2.84 -11.46
N ARG A 4 -14.61 2.78 -10.25
CA ARG A 4 -14.41 3.80 -9.21
C ARG A 4 -13.01 3.71 -8.59
N PHE A 5 -12.52 2.49 -8.39
CA PHE A 5 -11.16 2.26 -7.89
C PHE A 5 -10.10 2.72 -8.89
N VAL A 6 -10.24 2.31 -10.16
CA VAL A 6 -9.36 2.74 -11.26
C VAL A 6 -9.36 4.27 -11.37
N SER A 7 -10.53 4.91 -11.41
CA SER A 7 -10.61 6.38 -11.50
C SER A 7 -10.00 7.10 -10.29
N SER A 8 -10.09 6.51 -9.09
CA SER A 8 -9.43 7.04 -7.89
C SER A 8 -7.91 6.97 -8.03
N TYR A 9 -7.38 5.84 -8.48
CA TYR A 9 -5.95 5.64 -8.71
C TYR A 9 -5.42 6.52 -9.84
N ASP A 10 -6.15 6.67 -10.95
CA ASP A 10 -5.76 7.55 -12.06
C ASP A 10 -5.66 9.01 -11.59
N ARG A 11 -6.63 9.47 -10.80
CA ARG A 11 -6.60 10.82 -10.21
C ARG A 11 -5.41 10.98 -9.27
N TRP A 12 -5.08 9.94 -8.51
CA TRP A 12 -3.88 9.93 -7.66
C TRP A 12 -2.60 10.09 -8.48
N ILE A 13 -2.40 9.29 -9.52
CA ILE A 13 -1.22 9.37 -10.40
C ILE A 13 -1.13 10.74 -11.08
N GLN A 14 -2.25 11.28 -11.56
CA GLN A 14 -2.28 12.62 -12.15
C GLN A 14 -1.92 13.71 -11.11
N GLY A 15 -2.44 13.59 -9.88
CA GLY A 15 -2.08 14.45 -8.76
C GLY A 15 -0.57 14.42 -8.48
N GLN A 16 0.04 13.23 -8.46
CA GLN A 16 1.48 13.07 -8.28
C GLN A 16 2.29 13.81 -9.35
N LYS A 17 1.90 13.70 -10.63
CA LYS A 17 2.54 14.41 -11.76
C LYS A 17 2.40 15.93 -11.64
N SER A 18 1.21 16.41 -11.28
CA SER A 18 0.95 17.84 -11.07
C SER A 18 1.81 18.40 -9.93
N ASP A 19 1.85 17.72 -8.79
CA ASP A 19 2.66 18.14 -7.65
C ASP A 19 4.15 18.11 -7.96
N LEU A 20 4.64 17.08 -8.66
CA LEU A 20 6.04 17.02 -9.08
C LEU A 20 6.42 18.24 -9.93
N THR A 21 5.56 18.64 -10.86
CA THR A 21 5.79 19.85 -11.68
C THR A 21 5.90 21.12 -10.83
N LYS A 22 5.07 21.25 -9.78
CA LYS A 22 5.10 22.39 -8.86
C LYS A 22 6.36 22.39 -8.00
N LEU A 23 6.73 21.21 -7.47
CA LEU A 23 7.93 21.04 -6.65
C LEU A 23 9.20 21.37 -7.44
N LEU A 24 9.33 20.84 -8.67
CA LEU A 24 10.47 21.14 -9.54
C LEU A 24 10.60 22.64 -9.83
N ARG A 25 9.48 23.33 -10.09
CA ARG A 25 9.47 24.79 -10.28
C ARG A 25 9.95 25.52 -9.03
N ALA A 26 9.49 25.10 -7.85
CA ALA A 26 9.89 25.71 -6.59
C ALA A 26 11.37 25.44 -6.24
N ALA A 27 11.87 24.24 -6.52
CA ALA A 27 13.27 23.89 -6.32
C ALA A 27 14.21 24.68 -7.25
N ALA A 28 13.76 24.96 -8.48
CA ALA A 28 14.52 25.75 -9.46
C ALA A 28 14.50 27.26 -9.18
N ALA A 29 13.59 27.76 -8.33
CA ALA A 29 13.49 29.17 -7.99
C ALA A 29 14.54 29.54 -6.91
N PRO A 30 15.57 30.34 -7.22
CA PRO A 30 16.62 30.67 -6.27
C PRO A 30 16.14 31.55 -5.10
N ASP A 31 15.05 32.29 -5.31
CA ASP A 31 14.40 33.21 -4.38
C ASP A 31 13.18 32.61 -3.66
N ALA A 32 12.91 31.32 -3.83
CA ALA A 32 11.79 30.65 -3.16
C ALA A 32 11.89 30.81 -1.64
N THR A 33 10.88 31.45 -1.06
CA THR A 33 10.80 31.69 0.38
C THR A 33 10.46 30.40 1.13
N GLU A 34 10.89 30.32 2.38
CA GLU A 34 10.55 29.18 3.24
C GLU A 34 9.03 28.97 3.36
N MET A 35 8.26 30.06 3.36
CA MET A 35 6.80 30.02 3.41
C MET A 35 6.19 29.39 2.14
N GLU A 36 6.73 29.72 0.96
CA GLU A 36 6.30 29.11 -0.32
C GLU A 36 6.61 27.63 -0.36
N LEU A 37 7.81 27.22 0.07
CA LEU A 37 8.20 25.81 0.14
C LEU A 37 7.29 25.03 1.11
N ARG A 38 7.01 25.58 2.31
CA ARG A 38 6.07 24.99 3.27
C ARG A 38 4.67 24.87 2.70
N SER A 39 4.20 25.87 1.96
CA SER A 39 2.90 25.85 1.28
C SER A 39 2.80 24.70 0.29
N ILE A 40 3.83 24.51 -0.55
CA ILE A 40 3.86 23.43 -1.55
C ILE A 40 3.96 22.05 -0.87
N ILE A 41 4.76 21.91 0.18
CA ILE A 41 4.80 20.67 1.00
C ILE A 41 3.42 20.37 1.57
N GLY A 42 2.74 21.38 2.13
CA GLY A 42 1.39 21.24 2.67
C GLY A 42 0.38 20.79 1.62
N GLN A 43 0.45 21.34 0.40
CA GLN A 43 -0.37 20.89 -0.73
C GLN A 43 -0.10 19.42 -1.09
N CYS A 44 1.17 19.01 -1.10
CA CYS A 44 1.53 17.61 -1.34
C CYS A 44 0.93 16.70 -0.26
N MET A 45 1.10 17.03 1.02
CA MET A 45 0.55 16.25 2.13
C MET A 45 -0.98 16.17 2.06
N LYS A 46 -1.64 17.26 1.65
CA LYS A 46 -3.09 17.26 1.43
C LYS A 46 -3.52 16.28 0.34
N LEU A 47 -2.76 16.15 -0.75
CA LEU A 47 -3.02 15.13 -1.77
C LEU A 47 -2.92 13.70 -1.20
N TYR A 48 -1.92 13.41 -0.36
CA TYR A 48 -1.80 12.11 0.32
C TYR A 48 -2.98 11.85 1.27
N GLU A 49 -3.39 12.84 2.05
CA GLU A 49 -4.57 12.77 2.92
C GLU A 49 -5.84 12.46 2.15
N ASP A 50 -6.12 13.24 1.10
CA ASP A 50 -7.33 13.09 0.31
C ASP A 50 -7.38 11.71 -0.35
N TYR A 51 -6.25 11.20 -0.84
CA TYR A 51 -6.18 9.85 -1.39
C TYR A 51 -6.39 8.76 -0.34
N SER A 52 -5.80 8.91 0.84
CA SER A 52 -5.99 7.99 1.98
C SER A 52 -7.46 7.91 2.38
N GLU A 53 -8.15 9.05 2.51
CA GLU A 53 -9.57 9.08 2.85
C GLU A 53 -10.45 8.42 1.77
N GLN A 54 -10.16 8.66 0.48
CA GLN A 54 -10.87 7.98 -0.61
C GLN A 54 -10.65 6.46 -0.57
N ARG A 55 -9.41 6.03 -0.31
CA ARG A 55 -9.09 4.60 -0.20
C ARG A 55 -9.79 3.96 0.98
N LYS A 56 -9.85 4.62 2.13
CA LYS A 56 -10.60 4.16 3.31
C LYS A 56 -12.07 3.90 2.99
N LEU A 57 -12.72 4.80 2.25
CA LEU A 57 -14.12 4.62 1.84
C LEU A 57 -14.28 3.41 0.90
N LEU A 58 -13.40 3.29 -0.10
CA LEU A 58 -13.42 2.19 -1.07
C LEU A 58 -13.06 0.84 -0.43
N ALA A 59 -12.17 0.80 0.56
CA ALA A 59 -11.75 -0.42 1.23
C ALA A 59 -12.88 -1.04 2.05
N ARG A 60 -13.83 -0.24 2.53
CA ARG A 60 -15.06 -0.75 3.16
C ARG A 60 -15.98 -1.44 2.16
N GLU A 61 -15.89 -1.09 0.88
CA GLU A 61 -16.64 -1.76 -0.18
C GLU A 61 -15.95 -3.07 -0.58
N ASP A 62 -14.62 -3.07 -0.71
CA ASP A 62 -13.81 -4.25 -1.09
C ASP A 62 -12.32 -4.08 -0.69
N GLY A 63 -11.98 -4.47 0.54
CA GLY A 63 -10.63 -4.40 1.10
C GLY A 63 -9.58 -5.25 0.37
N PRO A 64 -9.84 -6.54 0.06
CA PRO A 64 -8.90 -7.43 -0.63
C PRO A 64 -8.35 -6.86 -1.93
N THR A 65 -9.15 -6.09 -2.68
CA THR A 65 -8.72 -5.50 -3.95
C THR A 65 -7.55 -4.52 -3.79
N PHE A 66 -7.32 -3.91 -2.61
CA PHE A 66 -6.13 -3.10 -2.37
C PHE A 66 -4.85 -3.92 -2.10
N PHE A 67 -4.96 -5.20 -1.77
CA PHE A 67 -3.81 -6.08 -1.57
C PHE A 67 -3.35 -6.76 -2.87
N SER A 68 -4.22 -6.79 -3.89
CA SER A 68 -3.90 -7.23 -5.24
C SER A 68 -4.65 -6.36 -6.27
N PRO A 69 -4.30 -5.07 -6.39
CA PRO A 69 -5.02 -4.15 -7.25
C PRO A 69 -4.86 -4.51 -8.72
N PRO A 70 -5.98 -4.78 -9.44
CA PRO A 70 -5.93 -5.14 -10.86
C PRO A 70 -5.59 -3.95 -11.77
N TRP A 71 -5.52 -2.74 -11.22
CA TRP A 71 -5.09 -1.52 -11.91
C TRP A 71 -3.60 -1.21 -11.76
N CYS A 72 -2.88 -2.02 -10.98
CA CYS A 72 -1.42 -1.94 -10.87
C CYS A 72 -0.77 -3.04 -11.71
N THR A 73 0.43 -2.76 -12.20
CA THR A 73 1.25 -3.70 -12.96
C THR A 73 1.72 -4.86 -12.07
N SER A 74 2.16 -5.95 -12.70
CA SER A 74 2.68 -7.11 -11.95
C SER A 74 3.89 -6.75 -11.08
N PHE A 75 4.70 -5.79 -11.53
CA PHE A 75 5.85 -5.30 -10.79
C PHE A 75 5.45 -4.39 -9.61
N GLU A 76 4.54 -3.44 -9.80
CA GLU A 76 4.03 -2.60 -8.70
C GLU A 76 3.39 -3.47 -7.62
N ASN A 77 2.61 -4.47 -8.01
CA ASN A 77 2.00 -5.42 -7.07
C ASN A 77 3.04 -6.19 -6.24
N SER A 78 4.23 -6.47 -6.79
CA SER A 78 5.29 -7.20 -6.07
C SER A 78 5.96 -6.40 -4.95
N VAL A 79 5.83 -5.07 -4.95
CA VAL A 79 6.42 -4.17 -3.95
C VAL A 79 5.38 -3.50 -3.04
N LEU A 80 4.11 -3.90 -3.16
CA LEU A 80 3.05 -3.43 -2.27
C LEU A 80 3.16 -4.06 -0.88
N TRP A 81 2.84 -3.25 0.13
CA TRP A 81 2.64 -3.65 1.51
C TRP A 81 1.35 -3.00 1.99
N MET A 82 0.32 -3.80 2.31
CA MET A 82 -0.97 -3.32 2.83
C MET A 82 -1.58 -2.18 1.99
N GLY A 83 -1.61 -2.36 0.67
CA GLY A 83 -2.19 -1.43 -0.30
C GLY A 83 -1.38 -0.19 -0.65
N GLY A 84 -0.12 -0.10 -0.22
CA GLY A 84 0.78 1.00 -0.60
C GLY A 84 2.25 0.66 -0.37
N CYS A 85 3.13 1.65 -0.35
CA CYS A 85 4.54 1.44 -0.01
C CYS A 85 4.71 1.16 1.50
N ARG A 86 5.82 0.51 1.89
CA ARG A 86 6.25 0.49 3.29
C ARG A 86 6.73 1.89 3.70
N PRO A 87 6.22 2.51 4.78
CA PRO A 87 6.62 3.85 5.23
C PRO A 87 8.14 4.02 5.42
N SER A 88 8.84 3.00 5.91
CA SER A 88 10.29 2.95 6.13
C SER A 88 11.09 3.16 4.83
N LEU A 89 10.50 2.87 3.66
CA LEU A 89 11.14 3.16 2.37
C LEU A 89 11.36 4.65 2.12
N GLY A 90 10.46 5.52 2.62
CA GLY A 90 10.66 6.98 2.53
C GLY A 90 11.89 7.44 3.34
N ILE A 91 12.12 6.81 4.50
CA ILE A 91 13.28 7.08 5.34
C ILE A 91 14.56 6.52 4.71
N ARG A 92 14.49 5.31 4.12
CA ARG A 92 15.62 4.74 3.40
C ARG A 92 15.99 5.54 2.17
N LEU A 93 15.00 6.08 1.45
CA LEU A 93 15.24 6.99 0.34
C LEU A 93 15.99 8.25 0.80
N LEU A 94 15.58 8.83 1.93
CA LEU A 94 16.30 9.94 2.55
C LEU A 94 17.77 9.59 2.82
N TYR A 95 18.05 8.44 3.45
CA TYR A 95 19.43 8.02 3.68
C TYR A 95 20.22 7.83 2.38
N SER A 96 19.61 7.20 1.36
CA SER A 96 20.25 7.04 0.05
C SER A 96 20.58 8.38 -0.60
N LEU A 97 19.66 9.34 -0.59
CA LEU A 97 19.89 10.70 -1.10
C LEU A 97 21.06 11.37 -0.37
N THR A 98 21.04 11.35 0.96
CA THR A 98 22.10 11.97 1.77
C THR A 98 23.45 11.30 1.56
N GLY A 99 23.47 9.98 1.39
CA GLY A 99 24.69 9.21 1.15
C GLY A 99 25.30 9.49 -0.23
N CYS A 100 24.47 9.58 -1.27
CA CYS A 100 24.91 9.92 -2.61
C CYS A 100 25.54 11.32 -2.68
N GLU A 101 24.94 12.32 -2.02
CA GLU A 101 25.56 13.66 -1.94
C GLU A 101 26.90 13.63 -1.21
N MET A 102 26.98 12.92 -0.08
CA MET A 102 28.22 12.82 0.69
C MET A 102 29.34 12.15 -0.13
N GLU A 103 29.01 11.10 -0.90
CA GLU A 103 29.97 10.41 -1.76
C GLU A 103 30.47 11.32 -2.89
N ALA A 104 29.59 12.10 -3.51
CA ALA A 104 29.96 13.03 -4.58
C ALA A 104 30.97 14.11 -4.12
N HIS A 105 30.91 14.52 -2.85
CA HIS A 105 31.81 15.52 -2.27
C HIS A 105 33.00 14.93 -1.49
N LEU A 106 33.11 13.60 -1.42
CA LEU A 106 34.15 12.92 -0.63
C LEU A 106 35.55 13.18 -1.18
N GLU A 107 35.72 13.17 -2.51
CA GLU A 107 37.02 13.40 -3.15
C GLU A 107 37.52 14.83 -2.93
N GLU A 108 36.64 15.82 -3.07
CA GLU A 108 36.96 17.24 -2.82
C GLU A 108 37.38 17.46 -1.37
N PHE A 109 36.65 16.84 -0.43
CA PHE A 109 36.96 16.89 1.00
C PHE A 109 38.33 16.28 1.32
N LEU A 110 38.63 15.09 0.78
CA LEU A 110 39.92 14.40 0.99
C LEU A 110 41.11 15.16 0.41
N GLN A 111 40.89 15.94 -0.65
CA GLN A 111 41.91 16.80 -1.25
C GLN A 111 42.18 18.08 -0.44
N GLY A 112 41.53 18.25 0.72
CA GLY A 112 41.69 19.44 1.57
C GLY A 112 41.09 20.70 0.94
N GLN A 113 40.35 20.56 -0.17
CA GLN A 113 39.51 21.63 -0.65
C GLN A 113 38.40 21.78 0.37
N ARG A 114 38.38 22.91 1.08
CA ARG A 114 37.16 23.33 1.77
C ARG A 114 36.14 23.54 0.67
N GLY A 115 35.35 22.50 0.38
CA GLY A 115 34.12 22.65 -0.38
C GLY A 115 33.33 23.82 0.21
N PRO A 116 32.52 24.53 -0.60
CA PRO A 116 31.74 25.64 -0.09
C PRO A 116 31.06 25.20 1.20
N THR A 117 31.01 26.08 2.20
CA THR A 117 30.40 25.84 3.51
C THR A 117 28.93 25.39 3.45
N ASN A 118 28.36 25.25 2.26
CA ASN A 118 27.20 24.43 1.94
C ASN A 118 27.62 22.96 1.77
N VAL A 119 27.63 22.20 2.86
CA VAL A 119 27.31 20.77 2.76
C VAL A 119 26.00 20.67 1.96
N GLY A 120 25.90 19.74 1.01
CA GLY A 120 24.86 19.65 -0.03
C GLY A 120 23.42 19.95 0.42
N MET A 121 22.56 20.26 -0.55
CA MET A 121 21.17 20.68 -0.30
C MET A 121 20.40 19.67 0.58
N MET A 122 20.83 18.40 0.58
CA MET A 122 20.27 17.32 1.37
C MET A 122 21.06 16.95 2.64
N ALA A 123 22.13 17.65 3.01
CA ALA A 123 22.94 17.32 4.18
C ALA A 123 22.13 17.41 5.50
N LEU A 124 22.03 16.29 6.22
CA LEU A 124 21.35 16.25 7.51
C LEU A 124 22.28 16.68 8.64
N SER A 125 21.80 17.58 9.49
CA SER A 125 22.48 17.87 10.76
C SER A 125 22.46 16.66 11.71
N THR A 126 23.39 16.60 12.66
CA THR A 126 23.41 15.54 13.70
C THR A 126 22.08 15.44 14.45
N GLY A 127 21.45 16.58 14.76
CA GLY A 127 20.13 16.62 15.39
C GLY A 127 19.05 16.00 14.50
N GLN A 128 19.03 16.35 13.22
CA GLN A 128 18.11 15.74 12.26
C GLN A 128 18.34 14.23 12.12
N LEU A 129 19.60 13.77 12.04
CA LEU A 129 19.91 12.33 11.98
C LEU A 129 19.36 11.56 13.18
N HIS A 130 19.49 12.10 14.39
CA HIS A 130 18.89 11.49 15.58
C HIS A 130 17.36 11.41 15.48
N LEU A 131 16.70 12.50 15.09
CA LEU A 131 15.25 12.52 14.91
C LEU A 131 14.76 11.56 13.82
N VAL A 132 15.46 11.50 12.69
CA VAL A 132 15.16 10.54 11.60
C VAL A 132 15.34 9.12 12.10
N ASN A 133 16.42 8.81 12.82
CA ASN A 133 16.65 7.47 13.38
C ASN A 133 15.54 7.07 14.37
N ASP A 134 15.14 7.98 15.26
CA ASP A 134 14.06 7.72 16.22
C ASP A 134 12.71 7.51 15.53
N LEU A 135 12.43 8.27 14.47
CA LEU A 135 11.25 8.06 13.62
C LEU A 135 11.33 6.71 12.89
N HIS A 136 12.50 6.34 12.38
CA HIS A 136 12.73 5.08 11.69
C HIS A 136 12.46 3.89 12.61
N GLN A 137 13.02 3.88 13.81
CA GLN A 137 12.80 2.82 14.78
C GLN A 137 11.33 2.69 15.19
N ARG A 138 10.63 3.82 15.39
CA ARG A 138 9.18 3.81 15.68
C ARG A 138 8.37 3.27 14.50
N THR A 139 8.72 3.68 13.28
CA THR A 139 8.07 3.23 12.05
C THR A 139 8.25 1.72 11.86
N LEU A 140 9.47 1.19 12.02
CA LEU A 140 9.75 -0.24 11.90
C LEU A 140 8.95 -1.07 12.90
N ARG A 141 8.89 -0.65 14.18
CA ARG A 141 8.08 -1.34 15.18
C ARG A 141 6.59 -1.38 14.81
N ALA A 142 6.06 -0.29 14.26
CA ALA A 142 4.68 -0.24 13.80
C ALA A 142 4.44 -1.11 12.55
N GLU A 143 5.38 -1.13 11.60
CA GLU A 143 5.34 -2.01 10.42
C GLU A 143 5.37 -3.48 10.81
N ASP A 144 6.22 -3.86 11.77
CA ASP A 144 6.34 -5.24 12.26
C ASP A 144 5.06 -5.68 12.98
N TRP A 145 4.48 -4.79 13.78
CA TRP A 145 3.22 -5.05 14.45
C TRP A 145 2.06 -5.23 13.47
N LEU A 146 1.93 -4.35 12.47
CA LEU A 146 0.92 -4.49 11.42
C LEU A 146 1.14 -5.76 10.60
N SER A 147 2.39 -6.09 10.26
CA SER A 147 2.73 -7.29 9.48
C SER A 147 2.39 -8.57 10.24
N SER A 148 2.67 -8.59 11.56
CA SER A 148 2.29 -9.70 12.44
C SER A 148 0.77 -9.86 12.50
N ARG A 149 0.02 -8.76 12.59
CA ARG A 149 -1.45 -8.80 12.56
C ARG A 149 -2.02 -9.31 11.24
N LEU A 150 -1.41 -8.94 10.10
CA LEU A 150 -1.79 -9.47 8.80
C LEU A 150 -1.58 -10.99 8.74
N ALA A 151 -0.45 -11.48 9.26
CA ALA A 151 -0.18 -12.92 9.36
C ALA A 151 -1.24 -13.64 10.21
N THR A 152 -1.56 -13.12 11.40
CA THR A 152 -2.63 -13.67 12.25
C THR A 152 -3.99 -13.67 11.54
N LEU A 153 -4.32 -12.61 10.78
CA LEU A 153 -5.56 -12.56 10.01
C LEU A 153 -5.60 -13.63 8.91
N HIS A 154 -4.46 -13.94 8.29
CA HIS A 154 -4.34 -15.02 7.30
C HIS A 154 -4.53 -16.40 7.94
N GLU A 155 -3.96 -16.61 9.13
CA GLU A 155 -4.11 -17.86 9.90
C GLU A 155 -5.57 -18.06 10.36
N ASP A 156 -6.18 -17.00 10.89
CA ASP A 156 -7.57 -17.02 11.39
C ASP A 156 -8.59 -17.36 10.31
N LEU A 157 -8.34 -16.98 9.05
CA LEU A 157 -9.20 -17.33 7.91
C LEU A 157 -9.28 -18.85 7.70
N ALA A 158 -8.18 -19.56 7.93
CA ALA A 158 -8.14 -21.02 7.82
C ALA A 158 -8.83 -21.67 9.02
N ASP A 159 -8.55 -21.19 10.24
CA ASP A 159 -8.97 -21.86 11.47
C ASP A 159 -10.47 -21.71 11.78
N LYS A 160 -11.05 -20.53 11.54
CA LYS A 160 -12.32 -20.15 12.19
C LYS A 160 -13.55 -20.18 11.26
N PRO A 161 -13.49 -19.68 10.02
CA PRO A 161 -14.64 -19.79 9.12
C PRO A 161 -14.57 -20.93 8.10
N LEU A 162 -13.48 -21.08 7.35
CA LEU A 162 -13.52 -21.90 6.13
C LEU A 162 -13.34 -23.39 6.42
N LEU A 163 -12.40 -23.78 7.29
CA LEU A 163 -12.15 -25.19 7.58
C LEU A 163 -13.37 -25.90 8.21
N PRO A 164 -14.08 -25.32 9.20
CA PRO A 164 -15.31 -25.91 9.71
C PRO A 164 -16.38 -26.07 8.63
N ILE A 165 -16.60 -25.04 7.79
CA ILE A 165 -17.58 -25.12 6.70
C ILE A 165 -17.20 -26.21 5.69
N ILE A 166 -15.92 -26.29 5.30
CA ILE A 166 -15.41 -27.32 4.38
C ILE A 166 -15.58 -28.72 4.98
N ARG A 167 -15.26 -28.92 6.27
CA ARG A 167 -15.42 -30.21 6.95
C ARG A 167 -16.88 -30.64 6.98
N GLU A 168 -17.79 -29.71 7.22
CA GLU A 168 -19.22 -29.98 7.22
C GLU A 168 -19.76 -30.33 5.83
N LEU A 169 -19.35 -29.58 4.79
CA LEU A 169 -19.66 -29.91 3.40
C LEU A 169 -19.15 -31.31 3.00
N GLN A 170 -17.95 -31.68 3.48
CA GLN A 170 -17.39 -33.01 3.26
C GLN A 170 -18.16 -34.11 4.01
N ARG A 171 -18.57 -33.86 5.26
CA ARG A 171 -19.38 -34.80 6.06
C ARG A 171 -20.69 -35.11 5.34
N MET A 172 -21.41 -34.06 4.92
CA MET A 172 -22.68 -34.19 4.21
C MET A 172 -22.53 -34.91 2.87
N ARG A 173 -21.48 -34.60 2.08
CA ARG A 173 -21.20 -35.33 0.83
C ARG A 173 -21.06 -36.84 1.07
N ARG A 174 -20.36 -37.24 2.13
CA ARG A 174 -20.19 -38.65 2.49
C ARG A 174 -21.52 -39.30 2.88
N GLU A 175 -22.36 -38.59 3.62
CA GLU A 175 -23.68 -39.07 4.04
C GLU A 175 -24.64 -39.24 2.86
N SER A 176 -24.66 -38.30 1.92
CA SER A 176 -25.45 -38.43 0.67
C SER A 176 -25.01 -39.63 -0.17
N THR A 177 -23.70 -39.88 -0.30
CA THR A 177 -23.18 -41.04 -1.05
C THR A 177 -23.46 -42.39 -0.37
N SER A 178 -23.66 -42.42 0.95
CA SER A 178 -24.01 -43.65 1.68
C SER A 178 -25.49 -44.05 1.58
N SER A 179 -26.39 -43.10 1.28
CA SER A 179 -27.82 -43.37 1.15
C SER A 179 -28.19 -44.02 -0.19
N ASP A 180 -27.43 -43.76 -1.26
CA ASP A 180 -27.67 -44.31 -2.60
C ASP A 180 -27.18 -45.76 -2.77
N ALA A 181 -26.32 -46.25 -1.88
CA ALA A 181 -25.80 -47.62 -1.94
C ALA A 181 -26.78 -48.69 -1.42
N VAL A 182 -27.90 -48.30 -0.78
CA VAL A 182 -28.87 -49.23 -0.17
C VAL A 182 -30.17 -49.37 -0.99
N ALA A 183 -30.40 -48.53 -1.99
CA ALA A 183 -31.59 -48.60 -2.85
C ALA A 183 -31.34 -49.46 -4.11
N SER A 184 -31.06 -50.75 -3.90
CA SER A 184 -31.23 -51.76 -4.95
C SER A 184 -32.41 -52.67 -4.62
N SER A 185 -33.63 -52.15 -4.75
CA SER A 185 -34.75 -52.89 -5.36
C SER A 185 -36.00 -52.01 -5.53
N SER A 186 -36.54 -52.06 -6.76
CA SER A 186 -37.96 -51.86 -7.11
C SER A 186 -38.54 -50.43 -7.28
N SER A 187 -38.58 -50.04 -8.56
CA SER A 187 -39.67 -49.40 -9.34
C SER A 187 -40.04 -47.91 -9.19
N ASN A 188 -40.02 -47.28 -10.38
CA ASN A 188 -40.58 -46.01 -10.89
C ASN A 188 -39.93 -44.67 -10.49
N PRO A 189 -39.70 -43.76 -11.46
CA PRO A 189 -39.15 -42.43 -11.21
C PRO A 189 -40.26 -41.43 -10.88
N PRO A 190 -40.15 -40.63 -9.80
CA PRO A 190 -40.95 -39.43 -9.68
C PRO A 190 -40.30 -38.29 -10.47
N LEU A 191 -41.08 -37.67 -11.35
CA LEU A 191 -40.92 -36.26 -11.70
C LEU A 191 -41.08 -35.44 -10.42
N VAL A 192 -40.00 -34.85 -9.91
CA VAL A 192 -40.06 -33.75 -8.94
C VAL A 192 -39.02 -32.71 -9.35
N ASP A 193 -39.50 -31.69 -10.04
CA ASP A 193 -39.02 -30.32 -9.84
C ASP A 193 -39.18 -30.01 -8.34
N GLY A 194 -38.07 -29.84 -7.63
CA GLY A 194 -38.04 -29.56 -6.19
C GLY A 194 -36.82 -28.70 -5.86
N PRO A 195 -37.00 -27.65 -5.04
CA PRO A 195 -36.15 -26.47 -5.05
C PRO A 195 -34.73 -26.80 -4.61
N GLY A 196 -33.73 -26.22 -5.27
CA GLY A 196 -32.39 -26.11 -4.71
C GLY A 196 -32.51 -25.62 -3.26
N SER A 197 -32.20 -26.53 -2.34
CA SER A 197 -32.62 -26.51 -0.93
C SER A 197 -32.13 -25.26 -0.19
N CYS A 198 -32.97 -24.69 0.68
CA CYS A 198 -32.62 -23.59 1.58
C CYS A 198 -31.31 -23.80 2.36
N ASP A 199 -30.90 -25.06 2.56
CA ASP A 199 -29.65 -25.40 3.26
C ASP A 199 -28.39 -25.07 2.45
N ASP A 200 -28.43 -25.14 1.12
CA ASP A 200 -27.28 -24.78 0.29
C ASP A 200 -27.12 -23.26 0.20
N ALA A 201 -28.25 -22.54 0.17
CA ALA A 201 -28.27 -21.08 0.25
C ALA A 201 -27.68 -20.57 1.59
N ARG A 202 -28.07 -21.19 2.72
CA ARG A 202 -27.58 -20.80 4.05
C ARG A 202 -26.08 -21.04 4.23
N LYS A 203 -25.53 -22.14 3.71
CA LYS A 203 -24.09 -22.41 3.75
C LYS A 203 -23.30 -21.43 2.87
N SER A 204 -23.85 -21.09 1.70
CA SER A 204 -23.26 -20.06 0.84
C SER A 204 -23.22 -18.71 1.53
N GLU A 205 -24.24 -18.39 2.35
CA GLU A 205 -24.29 -17.18 3.16
C GLU A 205 -23.25 -17.19 4.30
N GLU A 206 -23.07 -18.33 4.99
CA GLU A 206 -22.03 -18.49 6.02
C GLU A 206 -20.61 -18.31 5.45
N VAL A 207 -20.32 -18.88 4.27
CA VAL A 207 -19.04 -18.66 3.56
C VAL A 207 -18.89 -17.20 3.15
N ALA A 208 -19.94 -16.57 2.62
CA ALA A 208 -19.89 -15.17 2.22
C ALA A 208 -19.63 -14.25 3.42
N ALA A 209 -20.28 -14.48 4.57
CA ALA A 209 -20.06 -13.72 5.80
C ALA A 209 -18.63 -13.87 6.33
N ALA A 210 -18.06 -15.08 6.23
CA ALA A 210 -16.67 -15.34 6.57
C ALA A 210 -15.69 -14.57 5.67
N MET A 211 -15.89 -14.61 4.36
CA MET A 211 -15.08 -13.86 3.40
C MET A 211 -15.20 -12.35 3.64
N GLN A 212 -16.41 -11.87 3.97
CA GLN A 212 -16.63 -10.47 4.31
C GLN A 212 -15.88 -10.06 5.58
N THR A 213 -15.90 -10.88 6.62
CA THR A 213 -15.16 -10.62 7.87
C THR A 213 -13.65 -10.49 7.61
N TYR A 214 -13.09 -11.34 6.75
CA TYR A 214 -11.70 -11.25 6.33
C TYR A 214 -11.43 -9.99 5.50
N ALA A 215 -12.33 -9.66 4.56
CA ALA A 215 -12.24 -8.45 3.76
C ALA A 215 -12.25 -7.17 4.62
N ASP A 216 -13.10 -7.12 5.65
CA ASP A 216 -13.16 -6.02 6.61
C ASP A 216 -11.86 -5.91 7.44
N GLY A 217 -11.28 -7.06 7.81
CA GLY A 217 -9.98 -7.13 8.48
C GLY A 217 -8.84 -6.55 7.62
N LEU A 218 -8.81 -6.89 6.34
CA LEU A 218 -7.86 -6.32 5.38
C LEU A 218 -8.09 -4.82 5.18
N ALA A 219 -9.34 -4.37 5.06
CA ALA A 219 -9.68 -2.96 4.95
C ALA A 219 -9.16 -2.14 6.14
N LYS A 220 -9.34 -2.68 7.36
CA LYS A 220 -8.84 -2.06 8.59
C LYS A 220 -7.30 -1.99 8.63
N LEU A 221 -6.61 -3.07 8.27
CA LEU A 221 -5.14 -3.07 8.20
C LEU A 221 -4.62 -2.06 7.17
N MET A 222 -5.30 -1.93 6.03
CA MET A 222 -4.96 -0.95 5.00
C MET A 222 -5.11 0.49 5.53
N GLU A 223 -6.22 0.80 6.22
CA GLU A 223 -6.47 2.11 6.83
C GLU A 223 -5.37 2.47 7.86
N GLU A 224 -5.04 1.54 8.76
CA GLU A 224 -3.99 1.76 9.77
C GLU A 224 -2.61 1.93 9.12
N ALA A 225 -2.31 1.19 8.05
CA ALA A 225 -1.09 1.36 7.28
C ALA A 225 -1.03 2.73 6.58
N ASP A 226 -2.16 3.24 6.08
CA ASP A 226 -2.23 4.59 5.49
C ASP A 226 -2.02 5.69 6.52
N VAL A 227 -2.59 5.54 7.73
CA VAL A 227 -2.31 6.44 8.85
C VAL A 227 -0.82 6.46 9.16
N LEU A 228 -0.17 5.29 9.21
CA LEU A 228 1.27 5.21 9.44
C LEU A 228 2.09 5.87 8.31
N ARG A 229 1.77 5.59 7.04
CA ARG A 229 2.45 6.22 5.89
C ARG A 229 2.37 7.75 5.96
N LEU A 230 1.17 8.27 6.20
CA LEU A 230 0.94 9.72 6.24
C LEU A 230 1.63 10.36 7.44
N ALA A 231 1.56 9.75 8.63
CA ALA A 231 2.23 10.26 9.81
C ALA A 231 3.76 10.29 9.62
N THR A 232 4.36 9.19 9.14
CA THR A 232 5.80 9.12 8.88
C THR A 232 6.22 10.15 7.83
N ALA A 233 5.51 10.25 6.70
CA ALA A 233 5.83 11.20 5.65
C ALA A 233 5.73 12.64 6.13
N ARG A 234 4.63 12.99 6.84
CA ARG A 234 4.42 14.34 7.38
C ARG A 234 5.52 14.71 8.38
N THR A 235 5.79 13.86 9.38
CA THR A 235 6.84 14.14 10.37
C THR A 235 8.20 14.34 9.71
N LEU A 236 8.55 13.55 8.69
CA LEU A 236 9.79 13.78 7.92
C LEU A 236 9.80 15.20 7.31
N VAL A 237 8.82 15.53 6.48
CA VAL A 237 8.89 16.71 5.60
C VAL A 237 8.43 18.01 6.25
N THR A 238 7.73 17.96 7.38
CA THR A 238 7.23 19.17 8.07
C THR A 238 7.86 19.42 9.44
N GLU A 239 8.35 18.38 10.13
CA GLU A 239 8.86 18.50 11.50
C GLU A 239 10.37 18.30 11.60
N ILE A 240 10.96 17.38 10.84
CA ILE A 240 12.39 17.04 10.93
C ILE A 240 13.22 17.79 9.89
N LEU A 241 12.80 17.74 8.63
CA LEU A 241 13.52 18.36 7.52
C LEU A 241 13.21 19.86 7.45
N ASN A 242 14.19 20.64 7.01
CA ASN A 242 13.89 22.00 6.58
C ASN A 242 13.08 21.96 5.26
N PRO A 243 12.34 23.03 4.90
CA PRO A 243 11.46 22.97 3.74
C PRO A 243 12.17 22.71 2.40
N ARG A 244 13.45 23.04 2.27
CA ARG A 244 14.21 22.77 1.05
C ARG A 244 14.53 21.28 0.91
N GLN A 245 15.03 20.66 1.98
CA GLN A 245 15.22 19.22 2.09
C GLN A 245 13.89 18.46 1.90
N GLY A 246 12.80 18.97 2.47
CA GLY A 246 11.47 18.40 2.33
C GLY A 246 10.98 18.39 0.87
N VAL A 247 11.18 19.49 0.14
CA VAL A 247 10.87 19.58 -1.29
C VAL A 247 11.71 18.59 -2.10
N GLU A 248 13.01 18.52 -1.84
CA GLU A 248 13.92 17.61 -2.54
C GLU A 248 13.55 16.14 -2.32
N LEU A 249 13.29 15.72 -1.07
CA LEU A 249 12.83 14.37 -0.77
C LEU A 249 11.50 14.05 -1.49
N LEU A 250 10.56 14.99 -1.53
CA LEU A 250 9.27 14.81 -2.21
C LEU A 250 9.43 14.71 -3.73
N ILE A 251 10.35 15.45 -4.35
CA ILE A 251 10.69 15.33 -5.77
C ILE A 251 11.18 13.92 -6.04
N THR A 252 12.24 13.48 -5.37
CA THR A 252 12.82 12.16 -5.57
C THR A 252 11.80 11.05 -5.34
N ALA A 253 10.99 11.15 -4.28
CA ALA A 253 9.97 10.15 -3.98
C ALA A 253 8.92 10.05 -5.10
N LYS A 254 8.49 11.19 -5.65
CA LYS A 254 7.52 11.25 -6.75
C LYS A 254 8.12 10.75 -8.07
N GLU A 255 9.34 11.14 -8.39
CA GLU A 255 10.06 10.66 -9.57
C GLU A 255 10.25 9.15 -9.52
N LEU A 256 10.67 8.61 -8.37
CA LEU A 256 10.81 7.17 -8.17
C LEU A 256 9.46 6.46 -8.39
N HIS A 257 8.39 6.93 -7.74
CA HIS A 257 7.06 6.31 -7.87
C HIS A 257 6.55 6.34 -9.33
N LEU A 258 6.64 7.49 -10.01
CA LEU A 258 6.19 7.62 -11.40
C LEU A 258 7.05 6.82 -12.38
N SER A 259 8.34 6.68 -12.10
CA SER A 259 9.26 5.86 -12.89
C SER A 259 8.94 4.37 -12.72
N LEU A 260 8.72 3.90 -11.49
CA LEU A 260 8.31 2.52 -11.21
C LEU A 260 7.01 2.16 -11.94
N HIS A 261 6.03 3.07 -11.95
CA HIS A 261 4.79 2.89 -12.70
C HIS A 261 5.05 2.74 -14.21
N THR A 262 5.83 3.65 -14.78
CA THR A 262 6.16 3.65 -16.22
C THR A 262 6.93 2.38 -16.63
N TRP A 263 7.94 2.00 -15.85
CA TRP A 263 8.72 0.78 -16.09
C TRP A 263 7.90 -0.49 -15.89
N GLY A 264 6.97 -0.50 -14.94
CA GLY A 264 6.04 -1.60 -14.73
C GLY A 264 5.17 -1.86 -15.95
N VAL A 265 4.61 -0.78 -16.54
CA VAL A 265 3.76 -0.87 -17.74
C VAL A 265 4.58 -1.40 -18.93
N GLU A 266 5.77 -0.86 -19.15
CA GLU A 266 6.67 -1.33 -20.21
C GLU A 266 7.05 -2.81 -20.05
N ARG A 267 7.35 -3.23 -18.81
CA ARG A 267 7.64 -4.63 -18.50
C ARG A 267 6.45 -5.53 -18.80
N ASP A 268 5.24 -5.16 -18.41
CA ASP A 268 4.05 -5.97 -18.65
C ASP A 268 3.76 -6.10 -20.16
N HIS A 269 3.95 -5.04 -20.95
CA HIS A 269 3.89 -5.13 -22.41
C HIS A 269 4.90 -6.12 -22.99
N GLN A 270 6.16 -6.09 -22.54
CA GLN A 270 7.20 -7.01 -22.99
C GLN A 270 6.89 -8.48 -22.68
N HIS A 271 6.06 -8.75 -21.67
CA HIS A 271 5.62 -10.09 -21.28
C HIS A 271 4.21 -10.45 -21.77
N GLY A 272 3.60 -9.62 -22.64
CA GLY A 272 2.27 -9.86 -23.20
C GLY A 272 1.12 -9.75 -22.19
N ARG A 273 1.26 -8.87 -21.19
CA ARG A 273 0.30 -8.68 -20.07
C ARG A 273 -0.48 -7.36 -20.11
N GLY A 274 -0.35 -6.56 -21.17
CA GLY A 274 -1.03 -5.26 -21.32
C GLY A 274 -2.20 -5.27 -22.29
#